data_AF-A0A841LGN8-F1
#
_entry.id   AF-A0A841LGN8-F1
#
_cell.length_a   1.000
_cell.length_b   1.000
_cell.length_c   1.000
_cell.angle_alpha   90.00
_cell.angle_beta   90.00
_cell.angle_gamma   90.00
#
_symmetry.space_group_name_H-M   'P 1'
#
loop_
_entity.id
_entity.type
_entity.pdbx_description
1 polymer ?
#
loop_
_entity_poly.entity_id
_entity_poly.type
_entity_poly.pdbx_seq_one_letter_code
_entity_poly.pdbx_strand_id
1 'polypeptide(L)'
;MKKILLACLILFSINAFSQKDKKPQTVPKPLYSDPIYDGAADPVVIWNKNEKKWFMFYTNRRANIKNLDGVAWVHGARIGIAESKDGVKWKYRDTCDIRYRLTDYTHWGPEVIENKGIYHMYLTYVPGVFKDWRHPRYIVHLTSKNLINWKFESKLNLASDRCIDACVFKLPDNKGWRMYYNNEMAGKSIYYADSKDLYHWEDQNKKLIGDKGCEGPKVFFWEKTYWMVVDNWNGLGIYSSTDLLTWKRQLKNILQEPGKGTDDGVMGGHADVVVNGDKAYIYYFTHPGRTPQNKGIDNSTTRRSVIQLAELTYLNGEIICDRDKPLSVKLNP
;
A
#
# COMPACT_ATOMS: atom_id res chain seq x y z
N MET A 1 49.25 -68.46 30.37
CA MET A 1 49.28 -67.67 29.12
C MET A 1 47.98 -66.89 29.01
N LYS A 2 48.03 -65.56 29.20
CA LYS A 2 46.87 -64.65 29.17
C LYS A 2 46.44 -64.38 27.72
N LYS A 3 45.16 -64.54 27.40
CA LYS A 3 44.55 -64.05 26.15
C LYS A 3 43.95 -62.66 26.42
N ILE A 4 44.41 -61.66 25.68
CA ILE A 4 43.90 -60.27 25.70
C ILE A 4 42.83 -60.17 24.61
N LEU A 5 41.60 -59.81 24.99
CA LEU A 5 40.56 -59.38 24.06
C LEU A 5 40.74 -57.89 23.79
N LEU A 6 40.95 -57.52 22.53
CA LEU A 6 41.02 -56.14 22.07
C LEU A 6 39.61 -55.70 21.63
N ALA A 7 39.01 -54.75 22.36
CA ALA A 7 37.74 -54.14 21.99
C ALA A 7 37.99 -52.95 21.05
N CYS A 8 37.52 -53.03 19.81
CA CYS A 8 37.49 -51.91 18.87
C CYS A 8 36.29 -51.00 19.17
N LEU A 9 36.53 -49.83 19.76
CA LEU A 9 35.55 -48.75 19.81
C LEU A 9 35.48 -48.07 18.44
N ILE A 10 34.33 -48.19 17.78
CA ILE A 10 33.99 -47.41 16.57
C ILE A 10 33.37 -46.09 17.05
N LEU A 11 34.12 -45.00 16.95
CA LEU A 11 33.64 -43.64 17.20
C LEU A 11 32.82 -43.16 16.00
N PHE A 12 31.49 -43.22 16.12
CA PHE A 12 30.58 -42.51 15.22
C PHE A 12 30.68 -41.00 15.49
N SER A 13 31.28 -40.27 14.55
CA SER A 13 31.31 -38.81 14.55
C SER A 13 29.96 -38.29 14.05
N ILE A 14 29.11 -37.86 14.99
CA ILE A 14 27.85 -37.18 14.69
C ILE A 14 28.21 -35.77 14.22
N ASN A 15 28.19 -35.54 12.90
CA ASN A 15 28.26 -34.19 12.34
C ASN A 15 26.94 -33.47 12.63
N ALA A 16 26.88 -32.80 13.78
CA ALA A 16 25.83 -31.85 14.08
C ALA A 16 25.97 -30.65 13.13
N PHE A 17 25.17 -30.62 12.06
CA PHE A 17 24.94 -29.40 11.29
C PHE A 17 24.28 -28.39 12.23
N SER A 18 25.07 -27.46 12.76
CA SER A 18 24.55 -26.25 13.37
C SER A 18 23.71 -25.53 12.31
N GLN A 19 22.39 -25.57 12.46
CA GLN A 19 21.53 -24.60 11.79
C GLN A 19 21.99 -23.24 12.31
N LYS A 20 22.73 -22.50 11.48
CA LYS A 20 22.91 -21.07 11.71
C LYS A 20 21.51 -20.49 11.70
N ASP A 21 20.94 -20.25 12.87
CA ASP A 21 19.76 -19.42 13.03
C ASP A 21 20.05 -18.12 12.29
N LYS A 22 19.45 -17.96 11.11
CA LYS A 22 19.51 -16.70 10.39
C LYS A 22 18.88 -15.70 11.33
N LYS A 23 19.70 -14.82 11.93
CA LYS A 23 19.21 -13.71 12.75
C LYS A 23 18.06 -13.05 12.01
N PRO A 24 16.91 -12.83 12.66
CA PRO A 24 15.76 -12.20 12.03
C PRO A 24 16.23 -10.88 11.40
N GLN A 25 16.00 -10.70 10.10
CA GLN A 25 16.50 -9.53 9.39
C GLN A 25 15.64 -8.33 9.79
N THR A 26 16.24 -7.35 10.45
CA THR A 26 15.56 -6.10 10.81
C THR A 26 15.11 -5.37 9.55
N VAL A 27 13.88 -4.86 9.57
CA VAL A 27 13.30 -4.04 8.51
C VAL A 27 14.11 -2.74 8.38
N PRO A 28 14.59 -2.38 7.17
CA PRO A 28 15.31 -1.13 6.97
C PRO A 28 14.35 0.07 7.08
N LYS A 29 14.91 1.22 7.45
CA LYS A 29 14.23 2.52 7.43
C LYS A 29 15.06 3.50 6.58
N PRO A 30 14.51 4.04 5.47
CA PRO A 30 13.21 3.69 4.88
C PRO A 30 13.15 2.23 4.40
N LEU A 31 11.94 1.68 4.25
CA LEU A 31 11.75 0.37 3.65
C LEU A 31 12.14 0.39 2.16
N TYR A 32 11.71 1.43 1.45
CA TYR A 32 11.97 1.58 0.02
C TYR A 32 12.01 3.05 -0.40
N SER A 33 12.92 3.37 -1.31
CA SER A 33 13.04 4.67 -1.99
C SER A 33 13.12 4.40 -3.49
N ASP A 34 12.33 5.14 -4.28
CA ASP A 34 12.30 5.01 -5.73
C ASP A 34 13.60 5.57 -6.34
N PRO A 35 14.43 4.74 -7.00
CA PRO A 35 15.70 5.21 -7.55
C PRO A 35 15.53 6.09 -8.80
N ILE A 36 14.34 6.15 -9.39
CA ILE A 36 14.10 6.89 -10.63
C ILE A 36 13.71 8.33 -10.33
N TYR A 37 12.66 8.55 -9.55
CA TYR A 37 12.11 9.88 -9.29
C TYR A 37 12.16 10.32 -7.83
N ASP A 38 12.59 9.45 -6.91
CA ASP A 38 12.64 9.70 -5.46
C ASP A 38 11.27 10.09 -4.87
N GLY A 39 10.19 9.58 -5.47
CA GLY A 39 8.82 9.93 -5.15
C GLY A 39 7.92 8.72 -4.97
N ALA A 40 8.34 7.72 -4.20
CA ALA A 40 7.53 6.54 -3.92
C ALA A 40 6.38 6.89 -2.96
N ALA A 41 5.13 6.80 -3.43
CA ALA A 41 3.94 7.07 -2.64
C ALA A 41 2.81 6.07 -2.93
N ASP A 42 1.80 6.05 -2.06
CA ASP A 42 0.55 5.31 -2.24
C ASP A 42 0.80 3.82 -2.56
N PRO A 43 1.50 3.07 -1.67
CA PRO A 43 1.94 1.72 -1.96
C PRO A 43 0.75 0.74 -1.99
N VAL A 44 0.89 -0.37 -2.72
CA VAL A 44 0.09 -1.60 -2.51
C VAL A 44 0.98 -2.84 -2.70
N VAL A 45 0.87 -3.80 -1.80
CA VAL A 45 1.73 -4.99 -1.74
C VAL A 45 0.93 -6.25 -2.02
N ILE A 46 1.40 -7.05 -2.99
CA ILE A 46 0.73 -8.28 -3.41
C ILE A 46 1.72 -9.37 -3.81
N TRP A 47 1.34 -10.63 -3.57
CA TRP A 47 2.13 -11.79 -4.01
C TRP A 47 1.95 -12.08 -5.51
N ASN A 48 3.07 -12.09 -6.23
CA ASN A 48 3.14 -12.61 -7.59
C ASN A 48 3.30 -14.15 -7.54
N LYS A 49 2.21 -14.86 -7.82
CA LYS A 49 2.14 -16.33 -7.76
C LYS A 49 3.08 -17.00 -8.78
N ASN A 50 3.22 -16.39 -9.96
CA ASN A 50 4.04 -16.94 -11.04
C ASN A 50 5.53 -16.79 -10.75
N GLU A 51 5.95 -15.61 -10.27
CA GLU A 51 7.35 -15.32 -9.99
C GLU A 51 7.81 -15.73 -8.59
N LYS A 52 6.87 -16.06 -7.71
CA LYS A 52 7.12 -16.36 -6.30
C LYS A 52 7.90 -15.23 -5.61
N LYS A 53 7.41 -14.01 -5.81
CA LYS A 53 7.95 -12.77 -5.23
C LYS A 53 6.80 -11.87 -4.78
N TRP A 54 7.05 -11.07 -3.77
CA TRP A 54 6.24 -9.93 -3.42
C TRP A 54 6.50 -8.79 -4.39
N PHE A 55 5.43 -8.20 -4.91
CA PHE A 55 5.48 -6.97 -5.68
C PHE A 55 4.86 -5.86 -4.84
N MET A 56 5.49 -4.69 -4.86
CA MET A 56 4.96 -3.45 -4.34
C MET A 56 4.75 -2.51 -5.53
N PHE A 57 3.51 -2.08 -5.72
CA PHE A 57 3.18 -1.01 -6.65
C PHE A 57 3.15 0.31 -5.90
N TYR A 58 3.53 1.39 -6.55
CA TYR A 58 3.51 2.72 -5.95
C TYR A 58 3.35 3.80 -7.03
N THR A 59 2.70 4.90 -6.68
CA THR A 59 2.73 6.12 -7.50
C THR A 59 4.17 6.64 -7.55
N ASN A 60 4.80 6.70 -8.73
CA ASN A 60 6.18 7.21 -8.87
C ASN A 60 6.22 8.72 -9.15
N ARG A 61 5.90 9.52 -8.13
CA ARG A 61 5.87 10.99 -8.24
C ARG A 61 7.23 11.50 -8.73
N ARG A 62 7.23 12.47 -9.65
CA ARG A 62 8.40 13.02 -10.33
C ARG A 62 9.17 14.03 -9.46
N ALA A 63 9.51 13.65 -8.22
CA ALA A 63 9.97 14.55 -7.17
C ALA A 63 11.33 15.20 -7.46
N ASN A 64 12.24 14.48 -8.13
CA ASN A 64 13.57 14.98 -8.49
C ASN A 64 13.64 15.80 -9.80
N ILE A 65 12.52 15.94 -10.53
CA ILE A 65 12.50 16.72 -11.78
C ILE A 65 12.50 18.21 -11.47
N LYS A 66 13.49 18.91 -12.02
CA LYS A 66 13.68 20.35 -11.84
C LYS A 66 12.64 21.15 -12.65
N ASN A 67 12.37 22.37 -12.20
CA ASN A 67 11.56 23.37 -12.92
C ASN A 67 10.10 22.92 -13.21
N LEU A 68 9.55 22.01 -12.42
CA LEU A 68 8.11 21.71 -12.44
C LEU A 68 7.35 22.70 -11.56
N ASP A 69 6.27 23.23 -12.14
CA ASP A 69 5.40 24.25 -11.55
C ASP A 69 4.21 23.61 -10.79
N GLY A 70 3.87 24.20 -9.65
CA GLY A 70 2.80 23.73 -8.77
C GLY A 70 2.84 22.22 -8.53
N VAL A 71 1.74 21.55 -8.82
CA VAL A 71 1.60 20.10 -8.56
C VAL A 71 2.02 19.22 -9.74
N ALA A 72 2.63 19.78 -10.78
CA ALA A 72 3.01 19.03 -11.97
C ALA A 72 3.95 17.85 -11.65
N TRP A 73 4.70 17.88 -10.55
CA TRP A 73 5.54 16.77 -10.10
C TRP A 73 4.75 15.53 -9.65
N VAL A 74 3.49 15.66 -9.21
CA VAL A 74 2.63 14.48 -8.97
C VAL A 74 1.89 14.04 -10.23
N HIS A 75 1.78 14.91 -11.23
CA HIS A 75 1.25 14.56 -12.55
C HIS A 75 2.31 13.92 -13.44
N GLY A 76 1.90 13.24 -14.51
CA GLY A 76 2.77 12.45 -15.39
C GLY A 76 3.34 11.20 -14.71
N ALA A 77 2.89 10.92 -13.48
CA ALA A 77 3.27 9.74 -12.73
C ALA A 77 2.77 8.47 -13.40
N ARG A 78 3.57 7.43 -13.25
CA ARG A 78 3.34 6.02 -13.59
C ARG A 78 3.13 5.25 -12.27
N ILE A 79 2.84 3.97 -12.43
CA ILE A 79 2.88 3.04 -11.31
C ILE A 79 4.19 2.26 -11.37
N GLY A 80 5.10 2.54 -10.44
CA GLY A 80 6.35 1.82 -10.26
C GLY A 80 6.11 0.43 -9.66
N ILE A 81 7.06 -0.48 -9.88
CA ILE A 81 7.08 -1.84 -9.37
C ILE A 81 8.40 -2.04 -8.64
N ALA A 82 8.33 -2.38 -7.36
CA ALA A 82 9.43 -2.95 -6.61
C ALA A 82 9.15 -4.42 -6.32
N GLU A 83 10.18 -5.27 -6.28
CA GLU A 83 10.06 -6.69 -5.99
C GLU A 83 10.88 -7.11 -4.77
N SER A 84 10.39 -8.12 -4.05
CA SER A 84 11.06 -8.71 -2.89
C SER A 84 10.83 -10.21 -2.81
N LYS A 85 11.84 -10.96 -2.35
CA LYS A 85 11.72 -12.40 -2.04
C LYS A 85 11.34 -12.65 -0.59
N ASP A 86 11.61 -11.70 0.30
CA ASP A 86 11.49 -11.83 1.75
C ASP A 86 10.49 -10.83 2.37
N GLY A 87 10.00 -9.87 1.58
CA GLY A 87 9.12 -8.79 2.04
C GLY A 87 9.86 -7.65 2.76
N VAL A 88 11.20 -7.73 2.84
CA VAL A 88 12.03 -6.78 3.59
C VAL A 88 13.00 -6.04 2.67
N LYS A 89 13.67 -6.76 1.76
CA LYS A 89 14.58 -6.19 0.77
C LYS A 89 13.82 -5.98 -0.53
N TRP A 90 13.59 -4.72 -0.85
CA TRP A 90 12.89 -4.31 -2.06
C TRP A 90 13.89 -3.81 -3.10
N LYS A 91 13.66 -4.19 -4.35
CA LYS A 91 14.45 -3.73 -5.49
C LYS A 91 13.53 -3.16 -6.54
N TYR A 92 13.89 -2.00 -7.09
CA TYR A 92 13.21 -1.48 -8.27
C TYR A 92 13.23 -2.51 -9.40
N ARG A 93 12.09 -2.66 -10.06
CA ARG A 93 11.94 -3.53 -11.22
C ARG A 93 11.73 -2.70 -12.49
N ASP A 94 10.59 -2.03 -12.57
CA ASP A 94 10.18 -1.21 -13.72
C ASP A 94 8.92 -0.41 -13.33
N THR A 95 8.21 0.14 -14.30
CA THR A 95 6.84 0.62 -14.20
C THR A 95 5.85 -0.34 -14.88
N CYS A 96 4.58 -0.27 -14.50
CA CYS A 96 3.51 -1.03 -15.14
C CYS A 96 3.36 -0.65 -16.63
N ASP A 97 3.29 -1.66 -17.51
CA ASP A 97 2.86 -1.48 -18.89
C ASP A 97 1.33 -1.46 -18.98
N ILE A 98 0.75 -0.26 -18.86
CA ILE A 98 -0.69 -0.04 -18.95
C ILE A 98 -1.07 0.33 -20.38
N ARG A 99 -1.91 -0.50 -21.01
CA ARG A 99 -2.40 -0.34 -22.40
C ARG A 99 -3.64 0.56 -22.48
N TYR A 100 -3.54 1.75 -21.89
CA TYR A 100 -4.53 2.82 -21.98
C TYR A 100 -3.80 4.15 -21.83
N ARG A 101 -3.56 4.81 -22.97
CA ARG A 101 -2.64 5.95 -23.09
C ARG A 101 -3.31 7.06 -23.87
N LEU A 102 -3.67 8.15 -23.19
CA LEU A 102 -4.02 9.41 -23.83
C LEU A 102 -2.74 10.17 -24.22
N THR A 103 -2.88 11.31 -24.90
CA THR A 103 -1.73 12.18 -25.27
C THR A 103 -0.85 12.48 -24.05
N ASP A 104 -1.49 12.95 -22.98
CA ASP A 104 -0.89 13.14 -21.67
C ASP A 104 -1.77 12.48 -20.62
N TYR A 105 -1.16 11.88 -19.60
CA TYR A 105 -1.89 11.17 -18.57
C TYR A 105 -1.05 10.94 -17.30
N THR A 106 -1.75 10.69 -16.22
CA THR A 106 -1.19 10.43 -14.89
C THR A 106 -1.89 9.25 -14.24
N HIS A 107 -1.14 8.44 -13.51
CA HIS A 107 -1.64 7.36 -12.65
C HIS A 107 -1.38 7.66 -11.17
N TRP A 108 -2.36 7.43 -10.31
CA TRP A 108 -2.25 7.55 -8.85
C TRP A 108 -2.92 6.39 -8.13
N GLY A 109 -2.44 6.06 -6.92
CA GLY A 109 -3.13 5.24 -5.93
C GLY A 109 -3.66 3.91 -6.49
N PRO A 110 -2.77 2.97 -6.87
CA PRO A 110 -3.19 1.67 -7.36
C PRO A 110 -3.78 0.83 -6.23
N GLU A 111 -4.92 0.19 -6.46
CA GLU A 111 -5.38 -0.97 -5.67
C GLU A 111 -5.27 -2.21 -6.53
N VAL A 112 -4.66 -3.27 -6.00
CA VAL A 112 -4.44 -4.52 -6.73
C VAL A 112 -4.92 -5.71 -5.92
N ILE A 113 -5.78 -6.53 -6.53
CA ILE A 113 -6.27 -7.79 -5.94
C ILE A 113 -6.12 -8.94 -6.92
N GLU A 114 -6.19 -10.16 -6.43
CA GLU A 114 -6.22 -11.38 -7.25
C GLU A 114 -7.55 -12.11 -7.08
N ASN A 115 -8.10 -12.59 -8.18
CA ASN A 115 -9.27 -13.45 -8.20
C ASN A 115 -9.15 -14.47 -9.33
N LYS A 116 -9.16 -15.77 -8.96
CA LYS A 116 -9.18 -16.91 -9.91
C LYS A 116 -8.08 -16.85 -10.98
N GLY A 117 -6.86 -16.50 -10.59
CA GLY A 117 -5.68 -16.45 -11.46
C GLY A 117 -5.55 -15.17 -12.28
N ILE A 118 -6.45 -14.20 -12.10
CA ILE A 118 -6.39 -12.88 -12.74
C ILE A 118 -6.15 -11.82 -11.65
N TYR A 119 -5.21 -10.93 -11.93
CA TYR A 119 -4.98 -9.74 -11.13
C TYR A 119 -5.84 -8.60 -11.67
N HIS A 120 -6.51 -7.88 -10.79
CA HIS A 120 -7.31 -6.71 -11.09
C HIS A 120 -6.65 -5.50 -10.44
N MET A 121 -6.51 -4.42 -11.21
CA MET A 121 -6.08 -3.13 -10.69
C MET A 121 -7.19 -2.10 -10.88
N TYR A 122 -7.51 -1.38 -9.83
CA TYR A 122 -8.35 -0.19 -9.88
C TYR A 122 -7.48 1.01 -9.61
N LEU A 123 -7.40 1.90 -10.60
CA LEU A 123 -6.37 2.91 -10.67
C LEU A 123 -6.97 4.29 -10.92
N THR A 124 -6.54 5.27 -10.14
CA THR A 124 -6.89 6.66 -10.43
C THR A 124 -6.14 7.10 -11.69
N TYR A 125 -6.90 7.55 -12.68
CA TYR A 125 -6.42 8.02 -13.97
C TYR A 125 -6.79 9.49 -14.16
N VAL A 126 -5.78 10.32 -14.42
CA VAL A 126 -5.95 11.74 -14.75
C VAL A 126 -5.61 11.93 -16.23
N PRO A 127 -6.48 12.53 -17.06
CA PRO A 127 -6.27 12.69 -18.49
C PRO A 127 -5.40 13.92 -18.79
N GLY A 128 -4.23 14.00 -18.17
CA GLY A 128 -3.26 15.04 -18.47
C GLY A 128 -2.17 15.23 -17.43
N VAL A 129 -1.30 16.20 -17.72
CA VAL A 129 -0.31 16.75 -16.79
C VAL A 129 -0.66 18.18 -16.47
N PHE A 130 -0.95 18.45 -15.20
CA PHE A 130 -1.51 19.73 -14.77
C PHE A 130 -0.68 20.39 -13.67
N LYS A 131 -0.86 21.70 -13.51
CA LYS A 131 -0.15 22.51 -12.52
C LYS A 131 -0.97 22.76 -11.25
N ASP A 132 -2.27 22.45 -11.29
CA ASP A 132 -3.21 22.59 -10.18
C ASP A 132 -4.17 21.37 -10.11
N TRP A 133 -5.09 21.38 -9.13
CA TRP A 133 -5.97 20.26 -8.81
C TRP A 133 -7.35 20.30 -9.49
N ARG A 134 -7.64 21.27 -10.37
CA ARG A 134 -9.00 21.54 -10.89
C ARG A 134 -9.30 20.81 -12.20
N HIS A 135 -8.84 19.57 -12.33
CA HIS A 135 -8.95 18.78 -13.57
C HIS A 135 -9.64 17.43 -13.38
N PRO A 136 -10.35 16.86 -14.36
CA PRO A 136 -11.05 15.59 -14.18
C PRO A 136 -10.11 14.47 -13.73
N ARG A 137 -10.62 13.52 -12.94
CA ARG A 137 -9.90 12.27 -12.63
C ARG A 137 -10.90 11.16 -12.28
N TYR A 138 -10.61 9.95 -12.70
CA TYR A 138 -11.56 8.85 -12.59
C TYR A 138 -10.84 7.53 -12.35
N ILE A 139 -11.58 6.52 -11.88
CA ILE A 139 -11.04 5.20 -11.63
C ILE A 139 -11.20 4.35 -12.90
N VAL A 140 -10.12 3.69 -13.32
CA VAL A 140 -10.13 2.70 -14.40
C VAL A 140 -9.91 1.30 -13.85
N HIS A 141 -10.53 0.31 -14.49
CA HIS A 141 -10.30 -1.10 -14.24
C HIS A 141 -9.31 -1.66 -15.26
N LEU A 142 -8.27 -2.30 -14.75
CA LEU A 142 -7.25 -2.99 -15.52
C LEU A 142 -7.14 -4.45 -15.07
N THR A 143 -6.73 -5.34 -15.97
CA THR A 143 -6.44 -6.75 -15.65
C THR A 143 -5.04 -7.16 -16.08
N SER A 144 -4.45 -8.11 -15.35
CA SER A 144 -3.15 -8.70 -15.66
C SER A 144 -3.07 -10.17 -15.30
N LYS A 145 -2.24 -10.92 -16.02
CA LYS A 145 -1.85 -12.30 -15.67
C LYS A 145 -0.45 -12.38 -15.02
N ASN A 146 0.32 -11.30 -15.06
CA ASN A 146 1.73 -11.31 -14.63
C ASN A 146 2.13 -10.11 -13.77
N LEU A 147 1.18 -9.24 -13.40
CA LEU A 147 1.41 -8.06 -12.56
C LEU A 147 2.30 -6.98 -13.20
N ILE A 148 2.60 -7.10 -14.51
CA ILE A 148 3.48 -6.17 -15.24
C ILE A 148 2.71 -5.54 -16.42
N ASN A 149 2.05 -6.37 -17.21
CA ASN A 149 1.31 -5.95 -18.39
C ASN A 149 -0.17 -5.88 -18.04
N TRP A 150 -0.76 -4.71 -18.24
CA TRP A 150 -2.11 -4.40 -17.81
C TRP A 150 -2.99 -4.04 -19.01
N LYS A 151 -4.02 -4.86 -19.22
CA LYS A 151 -5.07 -4.62 -20.19
C LYS A 151 -6.10 -3.69 -19.56
N PHE A 152 -6.53 -2.67 -20.31
CA PHE A 152 -7.67 -1.85 -19.92
C PHE A 152 -8.99 -2.59 -20.18
N GLU A 153 -9.86 -2.58 -19.17
CA GLU A 153 -11.21 -3.15 -19.26
C GLU A 153 -12.27 -2.05 -19.35
N SER A 154 -12.26 -1.11 -18.41
CA SER A 154 -13.31 -0.07 -18.35
C SER A 154 -12.88 1.18 -17.58
N LYS A 155 -13.56 2.29 -17.86
CA LYS A 155 -13.64 3.45 -16.96
C LYS A 155 -14.89 3.27 -16.09
N LEU A 156 -14.75 3.43 -14.78
CA LEU A 156 -15.88 3.25 -13.86
C LEU A 156 -16.80 4.47 -13.89
N ASN A 157 -18.11 4.22 -13.81
CA ASN A 157 -19.13 5.24 -13.61
C ASN A 157 -19.46 5.32 -12.11
N LEU A 158 -18.85 6.28 -11.42
CA LEU A 158 -18.99 6.49 -9.97
C LEU A 158 -19.71 7.81 -9.69
N ALA A 159 -19.84 8.17 -8.41
CA ALA A 159 -20.62 9.32 -7.96
C ALA A 159 -20.18 10.69 -8.54
N SER A 160 -18.95 10.83 -9.06
CA SER A 160 -18.50 12.06 -9.74
C SER A 160 -17.33 11.82 -10.70
N ASP A 161 -16.93 12.87 -11.42
CA ASP A 161 -15.74 12.94 -12.28
C ASP A 161 -14.44 13.32 -11.53
N ARG A 162 -14.49 13.22 -10.19
CA ARG A 162 -13.36 13.42 -9.29
C ARG A 162 -13.35 12.35 -8.19
N CYS A 163 -13.40 11.10 -8.62
CA CYS A 163 -13.25 9.93 -7.76
C CYS A 163 -11.83 9.37 -7.85
N ILE A 164 -11.23 9.07 -6.69
CA ILE A 164 -9.85 8.57 -6.57
C ILE A 164 -9.76 7.44 -5.54
N ASP A 165 -8.60 6.80 -5.49
CA ASP A 165 -8.14 5.91 -4.43
C ASP A 165 -9.14 4.78 -4.13
N ALA A 166 -9.25 3.86 -5.08
CA ALA A 166 -10.04 2.65 -4.88
C ALA A 166 -9.43 1.77 -3.77
N CYS A 167 -10.28 1.02 -3.07
CA CYS A 167 -9.93 -0.16 -2.31
C CYS A 167 -11.01 -1.20 -2.54
N VAL A 168 -10.63 -2.43 -2.87
CA VAL A 168 -11.59 -3.49 -3.20
C VAL A 168 -11.52 -4.62 -2.19
N PHE A 169 -12.65 -4.86 -1.55
CA PHE A 169 -12.79 -5.88 -0.52
C PHE A 169 -13.81 -6.94 -0.94
N LYS A 170 -13.49 -8.21 -0.70
CA LYS A 170 -14.42 -9.32 -0.96
C LYS A 170 -15.51 -9.35 0.12
N LEU A 171 -16.77 -9.31 -0.27
CA LEU A 171 -17.87 -9.40 0.67
C LEU A 171 -18.00 -10.83 1.24
N PRO A 172 -18.40 -10.98 2.51
CA PRO A 172 -18.67 -12.29 3.10
C PRO A 172 -19.81 -13.01 2.38
N ASP A 173 -19.93 -14.31 2.64
CA ASP A 173 -20.98 -15.19 2.09
C ASP A 173 -21.05 -15.24 0.55
N ASN A 174 -19.93 -14.99 -0.13
CA ASN A 174 -19.85 -14.92 -1.59
C ASN A 174 -20.82 -13.89 -2.21
N LYS A 175 -21.14 -12.80 -1.49
CA LYS A 175 -22.04 -11.74 -1.96
C LYS A 175 -21.43 -10.84 -3.05
N GLY A 176 -20.17 -11.07 -3.42
CA GLY A 176 -19.44 -10.33 -4.43
C GLY A 176 -18.31 -9.51 -3.82
N TRP A 177 -18.17 -8.29 -4.28
CA TRP A 177 -17.08 -7.38 -3.97
C TRP A 177 -17.64 -5.99 -3.70
N ARG A 178 -16.95 -5.25 -2.86
CA ARG A 178 -17.22 -3.84 -2.58
C ARG A 178 -15.98 -3.03 -2.85
N MET A 179 -16.14 -1.97 -3.62
CA MET A 179 -15.14 -0.93 -3.78
C MET A 179 -15.47 0.22 -2.84
N TYR A 180 -14.51 0.64 -2.04
CA TYR A 180 -14.51 1.93 -1.35
C TYR A 180 -13.67 2.89 -2.16
N TYR A 181 -14.11 4.14 -2.28
CA TYR A 181 -13.36 5.15 -3.03
C TYR A 181 -13.60 6.54 -2.46
N ASN A 182 -12.65 7.45 -2.68
CA ASN A 182 -12.78 8.84 -2.30
C ASN A 182 -13.59 9.61 -3.34
N ASN A 183 -14.56 10.41 -2.90
CA ASN A 183 -15.27 11.36 -3.73
C ASN A 183 -14.84 12.79 -3.35
N GLU A 184 -13.98 13.40 -4.15
CA GLU A 184 -13.44 14.74 -3.86
C GLU A 184 -14.54 15.80 -3.87
N MET A 185 -15.53 15.67 -4.75
CA MET A 185 -16.64 16.60 -4.90
C MET A 185 -17.61 16.59 -3.71
N ALA A 186 -17.60 15.51 -2.92
CA ALA A 186 -18.43 15.36 -1.73
C ALA A 186 -17.64 15.61 -0.44
N GLY A 187 -16.71 16.57 -0.45
CA GLY A 187 -15.92 16.93 0.73
C GLY A 187 -14.87 15.89 1.09
N LYS A 188 -14.27 15.22 0.08
CA LYS A 188 -13.21 14.22 0.29
C LYS A 188 -13.68 13.08 1.23
N SER A 189 -14.84 12.53 0.93
CA SER A 189 -15.49 11.49 1.73
C SER A 189 -15.43 10.12 1.05
N ILE A 190 -15.62 9.04 1.81
CA ILE A 190 -15.59 7.67 1.27
C ILE A 190 -17.00 7.25 0.86
N TYR A 191 -17.12 6.85 -0.40
CA TYR A 191 -18.30 6.26 -1.02
C TYR A 191 -18.03 4.79 -1.34
N TYR A 192 -19.05 4.07 -1.82
CA TYR A 192 -18.87 2.69 -2.24
C TYR A 192 -19.70 2.29 -3.46
N ALA A 193 -19.19 1.29 -4.16
CA ALA A 193 -19.84 0.58 -5.27
C ALA A 193 -19.73 -0.92 -5.04
N ASP A 194 -20.71 -1.69 -5.49
CA ASP A 194 -20.72 -3.15 -5.36
C ASP A 194 -20.62 -3.84 -6.73
N SER A 195 -19.99 -5.01 -6.76
CA SER A 195 -19.82 -5.82 -7.98
C SER A 195 -19.95 -7.31 -7.69
N LYS A 196 -20.53 -8.06 -8.61
CA LYS A 196 -20.56 -9.54 -8.52
C LYS A 196 -19.34 -10.20 -9.14
N ASP A 197 -18.66 -9.53 -10.07
CA ASP A 197 -17.69 -10.16 -10.97
C ASP A 197 -16.36 -9.41 -11.10
N LEU A 198 -16.21 -8.23 -10.47
CA LEU A 198 -15.09 -7.29 -10.59
C LEU A 198 -15.05 -6.46 -11.89
N TYR A 199 -15.93 -6.71 -12.85
CA TYR A 199 -15.98 -5.99 -14.13
C TYR A 199 -17.10 -4.97 -14.16
N HIS A 200 -18.27 -5.34 -13.64
CA HIS A 200 -19.46 -4.50 -13.60
C HIS A 200 -19.68 -3.97 -12.19
N TRP A 201 -19.60 -2.66 -12.04
CA TRP A 201 -19.74 -1.96 -10.76
C TRP A 201 -21.03 -1.16 -10.74
N GLU A 202 -21.81 -1.36 -9.69
CA GLU A 202 -23.00 -0.56 -9.39
C GLU A 202 -22.65 0.44 -8.28
N ASP A 203 -22.48 1.70 -8.66
CA ASP A 203 -22.29 2.76 -7.69
C ASP A 203 -23.54 2.93 -6.82
N GLN A 204 -23.35 2.91 -5.51
CA GLN A 204 -24.46 3.03 -4.57
C GLN A 204 -24.79 4.50 -4.24
N ASN A 205 -24.00 5.44 -4.79
CA ASN A 205 -24.12 6.88 -4.59
C ASN A 205 -24.34 7.28 -3.12
N LYS A 206 -23.68 6.57 -2.20
CA LYS A 206 -23.89 6.70 -0.77
C LYS A 206 -22.56 6.88 -0.04
N LYS A 207 -22.48 7.98 0.69
CA LYS A 207 -21.38 8.30 1.60
C LYS A 207 -21.41 7.37 2.82
N LEU A 208 -20.29 6.71 3.12
CA LEU A 208 -20.10 5.88 4.31
C LEU A 208 -19.28 6.58 5.39
N ILE A 209 -18.23 7.31 5.00
CA ILE A 209 -17.36 8.07 5.91
C ILE A 209 -17.27 9.49 5.41
N GLY A 210 -17.50 10.47 6.30
CA GLY A 210 -17.37 11.89 5.99
C GLY A 210 -17.41 12.77 7.23
N ASP A 211 -17.03 12.23 8.38
CA ASP A 211 -16.85 12.99 9.62
C ASP A 211 -15.62 13.91 9.54
N LYS A 212 -14.63 13.54 8.72
CA LYS A 212 -13.48 14.36 8.31
C LYS A 212 -13.18 14.14 6.83
N GLY A 213 -12.57 15.14 6.19
CA GLY A 213 -11.98 14.96 4.87
C GLY A 213 -10.87 13.90 4.94
N CYS A 214 -10.82 13.04 3.93
CA CYS A 214 -9.85 11.95 3.83
C CYS A 214 -9.58 11.52 2.39
N GLU A 215 -8.65 10.60 2.20
CA GLU A 215 -8.43 9.84 0.96
C GLU A 215 -7.77 8.48 1.29
N GLY A 216 -7.38 7.71 0.27
CA GLY A 216 -6.67 6.43 0.45
C GLY A 216 -7.34 5.42 1.37
N PRO A 217 -8.62 5.04 1.18
CA PRO A 217 -9.21 3.97 1.97
C PRO A 217 -8.44 2.67 1.74
N LYS A 218 -8.16 1.92 2.81
CA LYS A 218 -7.75 0.51 2.73
C LYS A 218 -8.52 -0.31 3.75
N VAL A 219 -9.23 -1.33 3.28
CA VAL A 219 -10.06 -2.22 4.09
C VAL A 219 -9.39 -3.57 4.26
N PHE A 220 -9.36 -4.06 5.49
CA PHE A 220 -8.76 -5.35 5.85
C PHE A 220 -9.52 -5.99 7.01
N PHE A 221 -9.46 -7.32 7.10
CA PHE A 221 -10.05 -8.07 8.20
C PHE A 221 -8.94 -8.57 9.12
N TRP A 222 -8.99 -8.17 10.39
CA TRP A 222 -7.98 -8.53 11.38
C TRP A 222 -8.58 -8.44 12.79
N GLU A 223 -8.14 -9.29 13.71
CA GLU A 223 -8.70 -9.35 15.08
C GLU A 223 -10.23 -9.48 15.09
N LYS A 224 -10.73 -10.37 14.21
CA LYS A 224 -12.15 -10.71 14.04
C LYS A 224 -13.05 -9.51 13.69
N THR A 225 -12.48 -8.43 13.18
CA THR A 225 -13.18 -7.18 12.88
C THR A 225 -12.77 -6.66 11.51
N TYR A 226 -13.66 -5.94 10.82
CA TYR A 226 -13.28 -5.19 9.61
C TYR A 226 -12.74 -3.84 10.00
N TRP A 227 -11.59 -3.49 9.45
CA TRP A 227 -10.93 -2.22 9.66
C TRP A 227 -10.82 -1.46 8.35
N MET A 228 -10.88 -0.14 8.43
CA MET A 228 -10.53 0.76 7.35
C MET A 228 -9.51 1.77 7.86
N VAL A 229 -8.39 1.91 7.15
CA VAL A 229 -7.48 3.04 7.31
C VAL A 229 -7.72 4.06 6.20
N VAL A 230 -7.63 5.35 6.51
CA VAL A 230 -7.72 6.47 5.56
C VAL A 230 -6.66 7.52 5.88
N ASP A 231 -6.19 8.25 4.88
CA ASP A 231 -5.33 9.42 5.08
C ASP A 231 -6.21 10.65 5.41
N ASN A 232 -6.04 11.25 6.59
CA ASN A 232 -6.73 12.48 6.97
C ASN A 232 -5.87 13.75 6.78
N TRP A 233 -4.69 13.63 6.18
CA TRP A 233 -3.63 14.64 6.15
C TRP A 233 -3.24 15.17 7.55
N ASN A 234 -3.44 14.31 8.56
CA ASN A 234 -3.12 14.55 9.96
C ASN A 234 -2.89 13.19 10.64
N GLY A 235 -1.99 12.39 10.05
CA GLY A 235 -1.92 10.96 10.28
C GLY A 235 -3.11 10.21 9.69
N LEU A 236 -3.17 8.90 10.00
CA LEU A 236 -4.14 8.00 9.40
C LEU A 236 -5.30 7.71 10.36
N GLY A 237 -6.52 7.95 9.87
CA GLY A 237 -7.75 7.62 10.59
C GLY A 237 -8.03 6.13 10.53
N ILE A 238 -8.46 5.55 11.66
CA ILE A 238 -8.87 4.14 11.75
C ILE A 238 -10.35 4.05 12.03
N TYR A 239 -11.03 3.16 11.30
CA TYR A 239 -12.44 2.86 11.47
C TYR A 239 -12.62 1.35 11.63
N SER A 240 -13.61 0.97 12.43
CA SER A 240 -14.03 -0.43 12.61
C SER A 240 -15.45 -0.64 12.11
N SER A 241 -15.75 -1.84 11.61
CA SER A 241 -17.08 -2.21 11.14
C SER A 241 -17.35 -3.70 11.38
N THR A 242 -18.62 -4.05 11.53
CA THR A 242 -19.12 -5.43 11.59
C THR A 242 -19.94 -5.82 10.36
N ASP A 243 -20.34 -4.86 9.54
CA ASP A 243 -21.27 -5.04 8.41
C ASP A 243 -20.73 -4.47 7.08
N LEU A 244 -19.52 -3.90 7.08
CA LEU A 244 -18.85 -3.26 5.93
C LEU A 244 -19.59 -2.04 5.37
N LEU A 245 -20.60 -1.52 6.08
CA LEU A 245 -21.43 -0.37 5.72
C LEU A 245 -21.35 0.74 6.77
N THR A 246 -21.43 0.35 8.03
CA THR A 246 -21.41 1.23 9.19
C THR A 246 -20.00 1.23 9.77
N TRP A 247 -19.36 2.39 9.77
CA TRP A 247 -17.97 2.54 10.18
C TRP A 247 -17.88 3.40 11.44
N LYS A 248 -17.35 2.84 12.52
CA LYS A 248 -17.09 3.53 13.78
C LYS A 248 -15.63 4.01 13.81
N ARG A 249 -15.46 5.33 13.86
CA ARG A 249 -14.15 5.97 13.95
C ARG A 249 -13.49 5.72 15.32
N GLN A 250 -12.20 5.39 15.29
CA GLN A 250 -11.31 5.46 16.44
C GLN A 250 -10.97 6.92 16.74
N LEU A 251 -10.91 7.30 18.03
CA LEU A 251 -10.70 8.70 18.40
C LEU A 251 -9.35 9.23 17.88
N LYS A 252 -8.27 8.46 18.10
CA LYS A 252 -6.90 8.82 17.74
C LYS A 252 -6.51 8.30 16.35
N ASN A 253 -5.79 9.15 15.61
CA ASN A 253 -5.12 8.75 14.38
C ASN A 253 -3.82 8.01 14.72
N ILE A 254 -3.44 7.05 13.88
CA ILE A 254 -2.11 6.44 13.93
C ILE A 254 -1.15 7.23 13.02
N LEU A 255 0.15 7.10 13.23
CA LEU A 255 1.19 7.74 12.38
C LEU A 255 1.08 9.27 12.25
N GLN A 256 0.39 9.92 13.20
CA GLN A 256 0.26 11.38 13.26
C GLN A 256 1.55 12.03 13.76
N GLU A 257 2.10 11.53 14.88
CA GLU A 257 3.28 12.09 15.55
C GLU A 257 4.58 11.56 14.94
N PRO A 258 5.57 12.41 14.62
CA PRO A 258 6.90 12.04 14.08
C PRO A 258 7.56 10.82 14.73
N GLY A 259 8.18 9.96 13.91
CA GLY A 259 9.01 8.84 14.38
C GLY A 259 10.47 9.23 14.53
N LYS A 260 11.30 8.29 14.98
CA LYS A 260 12.75 8.45 15.16
C LYS A 260 13.58 7.81 14.05
N GLY A 261 12.96 6.98 13.23
CA GLY A 261 13.62 6.31 12.10
C GLY A 261 14.09 7.28 11.01
N THR A 262 15.15 6.91 10.30
CA THR A 262 15.60 7.64 9.10
C THR A 262 14.45 7.80 8.12
N ASP A 263 14.25 9.03 7.65
CA ASP A 263 13.16 9.42 6.74
C ASP A 263 11.72 9.18 7.27
N ASP A 264 11.56 8.97 8.58
CA ASP A 264 10.27 8.68 9.23
C ASP A 264 9.88 9.77 10.26
N GLY A 265 10.58 10.91 10.23
CA GLY A 265 10.45 12.04 11.17
C GLY A 265 9.30 13.00 10.89
N VAL A 266 8.30 12.58 10.10
CA VAL A 266 7.11 13.35 9.74
C VAL A 266 5.88 12.45 9.80
N MET A 267 4.68 13.01 9.66
CA MET A 267 3.45 12.20 9.63
C MET A 267 3.45 11.20 8.45
N GLY A 268 2.83 10.05 8.64
CA GLY A 268 2.58 9.08 7.56
C GLY A 268 1.37 9.49 6.72
N GLY A 269 1.45 9.22 5.41
CA GLY A 269 0.33 9.40 4.45
C GLY A 269 -0.20 8.07 3.93
N HIS A 270 -1.07 8.14 2.92
CA HIS A 270 -1.74 7.02 2.22
C HIS A 270 -1.03 5.66 2.38
N ALA A 271 -1.78 4.68 2.86
CA ALA A 271 -1.22 3.41 3.28
C ALA A 271 -1.91 2.20 2.65
N ASP A 272 -1.15 1.10 2.61
CA ASP A 272 -1.65 -0.26 2.42
C ASP A 272 -1.43 -1.08 3.69
N VAL A 273 -2.24 -2.13 3.85
CA VAL A 273 -2.17 -3.03 5.00
C VAL A 273 -2.15 -4.47 4.51
N VAL A 274 -1.12 -5.20 4.92
CA VAL A 274 -0.98 -6.64 4.67
C VAL A 274 -1.23 -7.39 5.97
N VAL A 275 -2.31 -8.18 6.00
CA VAL A 275 -2.55 -9.15 7.07
C VAL A 275 -1.79 -10.42 6.74
N ASN A 276 -0.88 -10.81 7.64
CA ASN A 276 0.05 -11.92 7.47
C ASN A 276 -0.07 -12.88 8.66
N GLY A 277 -0.97 -13.85 8.55
CA GLY A 277 -1.33 -14.72 9.66
C GLY A 277 -2.11 -13.96 10.74
N ASP A 278 -1.60 -13.96 11.96
CA ASP A 278 -2.15 -13.23 13.11
C ASP A 278 -1.67 -11.78 13.20
N LYS A 279 -0.74 -11.35 12.33
CA LYS A 279 -0.19 -10.00 12.32
C LYS A 279 -0.76 -9.13 11.21
N ALA A 280 -0.75 -7.82 11.41
CA ALA A 280 -1.02 -6.84 10.37
C ALA A 280 0.14 -5.86 10.25
N TYR A 281 0.57 -5.59 9.03
CA TYR A 281 1.65 -4.66 8.72
C TYR A 281 1.13 -3.51 7.86
N ILE A 282 1.49 -2.28 8.24
CA ILE A 282 1.11 -1.08 7.51
C ILE A 282 2.30 -0.54 6.71
N TYR A 283 2.09 -0.39 5.41
CA TYR A 283 3.00 0.26 4.47
C TYR A 283 2.48 1.66 4.24
N TYR A 284 3.29 2.68 4.49
CA TYR A 284 2.88 4.08 4.36
C TYR A 284 4.01 4.89 3.77
N PHE A 285 3.69 6.00 3.09
CA PHE A 285 4.73 6.91 2.64
C PHE A 285 4.93 8.07 3.61
N THR A 286 6.12 8.65 3.61
CA THR A 286 6.42 9.93 4.26
C THR A 286 6.98 10.90 3.23
N HIS A 287 6.92 12.20 3.53
CA HIS A 287 7.69 13.23 2.84
C HIS A 287 8.80 13.73 3.76
N PRO A 288 9.98 13.08 3.79
CA PRO A 288 10.98 13.31 4.84
C PRO A 288 11.45 14.75 4.95
N GLY A 289 11.48 15.45 3.81
CA GLY A 289 11.86 16.85 3.76
C GLY A 289 10.78 17.84 4.17
N ARG A 290 9.52 17.45 4.44
CA ARG A 290 8.46 18.38 4.88
C ARG A 290 8.49 18.56 6.39
N THR A 291 9.35 19.47 6.86
CA THR A 291 9.48 19.78 8.28
C THR A 291 8.68 21.03 8.65
N PRO A 292 8.42 21.28 9.95
CA PRO A 292 7.79 22.53 10.38
C PRO A 292 8.55 23.79 9.92
N GLN A 293 9.88 23.71 9.79
CA GLN A 293 10.74 24.85 9.47
C GLN A 293 10.68 25.27 7.99
N ASN A 294 10.25 24.39 7.08
CA ASN A 294 10.18 24.67 5.65
C ASN A 294 8.75 24.58 5.09
N LYS A 295 7.75 24.83 5.95
CA LYS A 295 6.34 24.84 5.57
C LYS A 295 6.12 25.78 4.37
N GLY A 296 5.50 25.26 3.32
CA GLY A 296 5.21 26.00 2.09
C GLY A 296 6.35 26.03 1.05
N ILE A 297 7.53 25.51 1.38
CA ILE A 297 8.61 25.36 0.40
C ILE A 297 8.32 24.18 -0.51
N ASP A 298 8.36 24.42 -1.82
CA ASP A 298 8.15 23.39 -2.84
C ASP A 298 9.42 23.19 -3.67
N ASN A 299 10.16 22.12 -3.39
CA ASN A 299 11.39 21.74 -4.08
C ASN A 299 11.60 20.21 -4.03
N SER A 300 12.65 19.70 -4.66
CA SER A 300 12.91 18.25 -4.69
C SER A 300 12.98 17.62 -3.30
N THR A 301 13.52 18.32 -2.31
CA THR A 301 13.61 17.84 -0.92
C THR A 301 12.24 17.69 -0.27
N THR A 302 11.34 18.66 -0.44
CA THR A 302 9.98 18.63 0.15
C THR A 302 8.99 17.79 -0.67
N ARG A 303 9.31 17.49 -1.92
CA ARG A 303 8.56 16.58 -2.81
C ARG A 303 8.95 15.12 -2.62
N ARG A 304 10.20 14.85 -2.24
CA ARG A 304 10.74 13.51 -2.01
C ARG A 304 9.80 12.69 -1.13
N SER A 305 9.57 11.44 -1.51
CA SER A 305 8.80 10.48 -0.69
C SER A 305 9.40 9.08 -0.73
N VAL A 306 9.27 8.41 0.41
CA VAL A 306 9.77 7.05 0.65
C VAL A 306 8.70 6.21 1.33
N ILE A 307 8.78 4.90 1.16
CA ILE A 307 7.89 3.95 1.84
C ILE A 307 8.54 3.49 3.14
N GLN A 308 7.72 3.42 4.18
CA GLN A 308 8.03 2.92 5.52
C GLN A 308 7.15 1.70 5.83
N LEU A 309 7.53 0.95 6.87
CA LEU A 309 6.80 -0.23 7.33
C LEU A 309 6.77 -0.30 8.84
N ALA A 310 5.59 -0.56 9.39
CA ALA A 310 5.38 -0.79 10.81
C ALA A 310 4.41 -1.96 11.05
N GLU A 311 4.45 -2.54 12.25
CA GLU A 311 3.47 -3.53 12.70
C GLU A 311 2.33 -2.83 13.42
N LEU A 312 1.09 -3.16 13.04
CA LEU A 312 -0.09 -2.73 13.77
C LEU A 312 -0.28 -3.60 15.01
N THR A 313 -0.70 -3.00 16.11
CA THR A 313 -1.04 -3.72 17.34
C THR A 313 -2.48 -3.42 17.70
N TYR A 314 -3.22 -4.46 18.09
CA TYR A 314 -4.57 -4.32 18.61
C TYR A 314 -4.54 -4.31 20.13
N LEU A 315 -5.07 -3.26 20.74
CA LEU A 315 -5.10 -3.09 22.18
C LEU A 315 -6.43 -2.47 22.61
N ASN A 316 -7.19 -3.19 23.44
CA ASN A 316 -8.43 -2.70 24.06
C ASN A 316 -9.45 -2.10 23.07
N GLY A 317 -9.63 -2.72 21.90
CA GLY A 317 -10.59 -2.24 20.90
C GLY A 317 -10.02 -1.21 19.91
N GLU A 318 -8.75 -0.85 20.03
CA GLU A 318 -8.08 0.14 19.18
C GLU A 318 -6.90 -0.46 18.41
N ILE A 319 -6.67 0.04 17.20
CA ILE A 319 -5.41 -0.18 16.46
C ILE A 319 -4.45 0.93 16.83
N ILE A 320 -3.27 0.54 17.30
CA ILE A 320 -2.13 1.41 17.55
C ILE A 320 -0.98 1.04 16.60
N CYS A 321 -0.07 1.98 16.39
CA CYS A 321 1.12 1.79 15.55
C CYS A 321 2.32 2.43 16.23
N ASP A 322 3.15 1.62 16.91
CA ASP A 322 4.47 2.03 17.36
C ASP A 322 5.46 1.82 16.22
N ARG A 323 5.62 2.85 15.39
CA ARG A 323 6.51 2.79 14.23
C ARG A 323 7.99 2.68 14.62
N ASP A 324 8.40 3.05 15.83
CA ASP A 324 9.81 3.01 16.24
C ASP A 324 10.23 1.66 16.82
N LYS A 325 9.27 0.76 17.06
CA LYS A 325 9.54 -0.61 17.50
C LYS A 325 10.39 -1.35 16.46
N PRO A 326 11.53 -1.97 16.85
CA PRO A 326 12.30 -2.82 15.95
C PRO A 326 11.43 -3.93 15.37
N LEU A 327 11.48 -4.05 14.05
CA LEU A 327 10.60 -4.93 13.30
C LEU A 327 11.41 -5.98 12.54
N SER A 328 10.98 -7.23 12.63
CA SER A 328 11.41 -8.32 11.74
C SER A 328 10.18 -8.88 11.06
N VAL A 329 10.20 -8.94 9.73
CA VAL A 329 9.07 -9.41 8.91
C VAL A 329 9.52 -10.59 8.05
N LYS A 330 8.59 -11.53 7.89
CA LYS A 330 8.61 -12.53 6.82
C LYS A 330 7.17 -12.66 6.32
N LEU A 331 6.91 -12.13 5.14
CA LEU A 331 5.58 -12.21 4.53
C LEU A 331 5.33 -13.61 3.94
N ASN A 332 4.13 -14.15 4.15
CA ASN A 332 3.71 -15.46 3.67
C ASN A 332 2.98 -15.35 2.32
N PRO A 333 3.38 -16.14 1.29
CA PRO A 333 2.79 -16.14 -0.05
C PRO A 333 1.27 -16.12 -0.15
#